data_AF-D7CW97-F1
#
_entry.id   AF-D7CW97-F1
#
_cell.length_a   1.000
_cell.length_b   1.000
_cell.length_c   1.000
_cell.angle_alpha   90.00
_cell.angle_beta   90.00
_cell.angle_gamma   90.00
#
_symmetry.space_group_name_H-M   'P 1'
#
loop_
_entity.id
_entity.type
_entity.pdbx_description
1 polymer ?
#
loop_
_entity_poly.entity_id
_entity_poly.type
_entity_poly.pdbx_seq_one_letter_code
_entity_poly.pdbx_strand_id
1 'polypeptide(L)'
;MELDKRGGTESDLQRLFILRERVSELAEGLEPGSLEPSVDLIDTGDTYRLIFDLPGVSQDDLEIALRGRQLTIAGLRESGGEQNFLMRERPRGHFQRSVELPSDVLYEESNAQLREGLLILHLPKA
;
A
#
# COMPACT_ATOMS: atom_id res chain seq x y z
N MET A 1 -23.08 -5.95 31.48
CA MET A 1 -22.21 -4.93 30.85
C MET A 1 -21.60 -5.62 29.64
N GLU A 2 -22.30 -5.51 28.50
CA GLU A 2 -21.99 -6.23 27.27
C GLU A 2 -20.75 -5.67 26.59
N LEU A 3 -19.95 -6.59 26.06
CA LEU A 3 -18.78 -6.31 25.23
C LEU A 3 -19.27 -6.04 23.80
N ASP A 4 -19.02 -4.83 23.32
CA ASP A 4 -19.32 -4.46 21.94
C ASP A 4 -18.30 -5.09 20.97
N LYS A 5 -18.80 -6.01 20.15
CA LYS A 5 -18.18 -6.50 18.93
C LYS A 5 -18.93 -5.87 17.77
N ARG A 6 -18.27 -4.99 17.01
CA ARG A 6 -18.61 -4.50 15.64
C ARG A 6 -17.57 -3.42 15.32
N GLY A 7 -16.63 -3.56 14.40
CA GLY A 7 -16.76 -3.91 12.99
C GLY A 7 -16.05 -2.76 12.25
N GLY A 8 -14.81 -2.98 11.79
CA GLY A 8 -14.12 -2.01 10.95
C GLY A 8 -14.96 -1.80 9.70
N THR A 9 -15.54 -0.63 9.58
CA THR A 9 -16.49 -0.33 8.51
C THR A 9 -15.75 -0.11 7.20
N GLU A 10 -16.39 -0.49 6.10
CA GLU A 10 -16.11 -0.16 4.69
C GLU A 10 -15.67 1.31 4.45
N SER A 11 -16.01 2.21 5.38
CA SER A 11 -15.62 3.61 5.50
C SER A 11 -14.12 3.87 5.81
N ASP A 12 -13.35 2.93 6.34
CA ASP A 12 -11.93 3.19 6.69
C ASP A 12 -11.03 3.11 5.45
N LEU A 13 -11.41 2.34 4.44
CA LEU A 13 -10.72 2.29 3.14
C LEU A 13 -11.02 3.53 2.30
N GLN A 14 -12.22 4.12 2.42
CA GLN A 14 -12.54 5.39 1.76
C GLN A 14 -11.76 6.58 2.34
N ARG A 15 -11.27 6.49 3.59
CA ARG A 15 -10.39 7.51 4.20
C ARG A 15 -8.96 7.47 3.70
N LEU A 16 -8.48 6.30 3.25
CA LEU A 16 -7.15 6.15 2.64
C LEU A 16 -7.03 6.83 1.27
N PHE A 17 -8.15 7.24 0.67
CA PHE A 17 -8.18 7.85 -0.66
C PHE A 17 -8.36 9.38 -0.67
N ILE A 18 -8.09 10.06 0.45
CA ILE A 18 -8.20 11.51 0.52
C ILE A 18 -6.90 12.21 0.07
N LEU A 19 -6.99 12.79 -1.13
CA LEU A 19 -6.43 14.08 -1.60
C LEU A 19 -4.99 14.16 -2.19
N ARG A 20 -4.94 13.92 -3.50
CA ARG A 20 -4.57 14.81 -4.63
C ARG A 20 -3.23 15.60 -4.66
N GLU A 21 -2.61 16.00 -3.54
CA GLU A 21 -1.38 16.83 -3.59
C GLU A 21 -0.22 16.33 -2.71
N ARG A 22 -0.48 15.57 -1.64
CA ARG A 22 0.57 15.10 -0.72
C ARG A 22 1.48 14.00 -1.26
N VAL A 23 0.96 13.14 -2.14
CA VAL A 23 1.74 12.03 -2.71
C VAL A 23 2.88 12.55 -3.59
N SER A 24 2.67 13.63 -4.33
CA SER A 24 3.74 14.26 -5.12
C SER A 24 4.80 14.95 -4.26
N GLU A 25 4.41 15.60 -3.16
CA GLU A 25 5.37 16.20 -2.22
C GLU A 25 6.18 15.14 -1.45
N LEU A 26 5.58 14.00 -1.11
CA LEU A 26 6.31 12.84 -0.58
C LEU A 26 7.29 12.27 -1.59
N ALA A 27 6.92 12.23 -2.88
CA ALA A 27 7.75 11.69 -3.96
C ALA A 27 8.93 12.59 -4.33
N GLU A 28 8.81 13.92 -4.23
CA GLU A 28 9.87 14.88 -4.60
C GLU A 28 11.07 14.91 -3.64
N GLY A 29 10.98 14.25 -2.47
CA GLY A 29 12.06 14.15 -1.48
C GLY A 29 12.71 12.76 -1.35
N LEU A 30 12.34 11.78 -2.18
CA LEU A 30 12.86 10.41 -2.07
C LEU A 30 14.22 10.31 -2.76
N GLU A 31 15.28 10.28 -1.95
CA GLU A 31 16.64 9.96 -2.40
C GLU A 31 16.67 8.62 -3.17
N PRO A 32 17.45 8.52 -4.27
CA PRO A 32 17.62 7.27 -5.01
C PRO A 32 18.19 6.19 -4.08
N GLY A 33 17.38 5.16 -3.82
CA GLY A 33 17.60 4.15 -2.77
C GLY A 33 16.34 3.81 -1.96
N SER A 34 15.19 4.43 -2.26
CA SER A 34 13.89 4.05 -1.69
C SER A 34 13.64 2.55 -1.87
N LEU A 35 13.23 1.89 -0.79
CA LEU A 35 12.76 0.52 -0.86
C LEU A 35 11.70 0.39 -1.95
N GLU A 36 11.83 -0.61 -2.81
CA GLU A 36 10.82 -0.93 -3.82
C GLU A 36 10.21 -2.31 -3.46
N PRO A 37 9.02 -2.35 -2.82
CA PRO A 37 8.36 -3.59 -2.43
C PRO A 37 8.16 -4.52 -3.63
N SER A 38 8.45 -5.81 -3.54
CA SER A 38 8.11 -6.76 -4.62
C SER A 38 6.60 -6.79 -4.84
N VAL A 39 6.17 -7.08 -6.08
CA VAL A 39 4.74 -7.20 -6.43
C VAL A 39 4.49 -8.32 -7.42
N ASP A 40 3.41 -9.06 -7.18
CA ASP A 40 2.76 -9.91 -8.18
C ASP A 40 1.52 -9.19 -8.72
N LEU A 41 1.34 -9.16 -10.04
CA LEU A 41 0.13 -8.70 -10.72
C LEU A 41 -0.52 -9.89 -11.44
N ILE A 42 -1.73 -10.24 -11.04
CA ILE A 42 -2.43 -11.43 -11.50
C ILE A 42 -3.74 -11.00 -12.16
N ASP A 43 -3.96 -11.45 -13.40
CA ASP A 43 -5.26 -11.35 -14.06
C ASP A 43 -6.13 -12.54 -13.64
N THR A 44 -7.27 -12.27 -13.00
CA THR A 44 -8.23 -13.29 -12.56
C THR A 44 -9.51 -13.31 -13.41
N GLY A 45 -9.48 -12.73 -14.61
CA GLY A 45 -10.65 -12.60 -15.49
C GLY A 45 -11.29 -11.22 -15.33
N ASP A 46 -12.22 -11.06 -14.41
CA ASP A 46 -12.97 -9.80 -14.23
C ASP A 46 -12.27 -8.81 -13.27
N THR A 47 -11.11 -9.17 -12.74
CA THR A 47 -10.42 -8.43 -11.68
C THR A 47 -8.91 -8.59 -11.83
N TYR A 48 -8.15 -7.55 -11.46
CA TYR A 48 -6.72 -7.67 -11.19
C TYR A 48 -6.49 -7.89 -9.70
N ARG A 49 -5.66 -8.87 -9.35
CA ARG A 49 -5.17 -9.06 -7.99
C ARG A 49 -3.70 -8.66 -7.92
N LEU A 50 -3.39 -7.68 -7.07
CA LEU A 50 -2.01 -7.29 -6.78
C LEU A 50 -1.62 -7.71 -5.38
N ILE A 51 -0.40 -8.22 -5.21
CA ILE A 51 0.12 -8.67 -3.91
C ILE A 51 1.50 -8.04 -3.72
N PHE A 52 1.64 -7.18 -2.70
CA PHE A 52 2.90 -6.50 -2.38
C PHE A 52 3.52 -7.01 -1.08
N ASP A 53 4.84 -7.17 -1.07
CA ASP A 53 5.60 -7.57 0.11
C ASP A 53 5.91 -6.36 1.01
N LEU A 54 5.11 -6.17 2.06
CA LEU A 54 5.23 -5.08 3.04
C LEU A 54 5.40 -5.56 4.50
N PRO A 55 6.35 -6.48 4.81
CA PRO A 55 6.55 -6.92 6.19
C PRO A 55 6.93 -5.75 7.12
N GLY A 56 6.23 -5.66 8.25
CA GLY A 56 6.49 -4.66 9.29
C GLY A 56 6.10 -3.23 8.93
N VAL A 57 5.24 -3.04 7.92
CA VAL A 57 4.58 -1.77 7.61
C VAL A 57 3.23 -1.76 8.31
N SER A 58 2.87 -0.67 8.98
CA SER A 58 1.55 -0.49 9.58
C SER A 58 0.56 0.02 8.53
N GLN A 59 -0.75 -0.14 8.77
CA GLN A 59 -1.76 0.41 7.88
C GLN A 59 -1.75 1.95 7.87
N ASP A 60 -1.40 2.56 9.00
CA ASP A 60 -1.38 4.02 9.16
C ASP A 60 -0.20 4.66 8.40
N ASP A 61 0.86 3.88 8.12
CA ASP A 61 2.05 4.32 7.38
C ASP A 61 2.00 3.96 5.88
N LEU A 62 0.84 3.52 5.37
CA LEU A 62 0.67 3.07 3.99
C LEU A 62 -0.34 3.95 3.24
N GLU A 63 0.08 4.46 2.09
CA GLU A 63 -0.75 5.21 1.16
C GLU A 63 -0.88 4.45 -0.17
N ILE A 64 -2.08 4.50 -0.76
CA ILE A 64 -2.39 3.86 -2.05
C ILE A 64 -3.09 4.90 -2.92
N ALA A 65 -2.61 5.06 -4.15
CA ALA A 65 -3.17 6.00 -5.11
C ALA A 65 -3.33 5.34 -6.49
N LEU A 66 -4.42 5.66 -7.18
CA LEU A 66 -4.66 5.25 -8.56
C LEU A 66 -4.92 6.48 -9.43
N ARG A 67 -4.14 6.65 -10.50
CA ARG A 67 -4.30 7.72 -11.48
C ARG A 67 -4.39 7.14 -12.88
N GLY A 68 -5.59 7.10 -13.45
CA GLY A 68 -5.84 6.33 -14.67
C GLY A 68 -5.48 4.87 -14.43
N ARG A 69 -4.53 4.34 -15.21
CA ARG A 69 -4.00 2.98 -15.05
C ARG A 69 -2.78 2.89 -14.12
N GLN A 70 -2.28 3.99 -13.59
CA GLN A 70 -1.10 3.98 -12.73
C GLN A 70 -1.50 3.79 -11.27
N LEU A 71 -1.30 2.60 -10.73
CA LEU A 71 -1.37 2.35 -9.29
C LEU A 71 -0.03 2.71 -8.66
N THR A 72 -0.04 3.40 -7.52
CA THR A 72 1.13 3.71 -6.71
C THR A 72 0.86 3.36 -5.26
N ILE A 73 1.81 2.68 -4.62
CA ILE A 73 1.85 2.50 -3.17
C ILE A 73 3.06 3.26 -2.62
N ALA A 74 2.90 3.89 -1.47
CA ALA A 74 3.98 4.59 -0.79
C ALA A 74 3.84 4.45 0.73
N GLY A 75 4.92 4.64 1.46
CA GLY A 75 4.86 4.58 2.90
C GLY A 75 6.22 4.57 3.58
N LEU A 76 6.21 4.26 4.88
CA LEU A 76 7.39 4.18 5.72
C LEU A 76 7.52 2.80 6.36
N ARG A 77 8.69 2.17 6.23
CA ARG A 77 9.07 1.03 7.07
C ARG A 77 9.95 1.54 8.20
N GLU A 78 9.42 1.50 9.41
CA GLU A 78 10.13 1.99 10.60
C GLU A 78 11.49 1.29 10.79
N SER A 79 12.45 2.09 11.24
CA SER A 79 13.82 1.63 11.47
C SER A 79 14.00 0.93 12.82
N GLY A 80 13.01 0.93 13.71
CA GLY A 80 13.10 0.36 15.06
C GLY A 80 13.97 1.17 16.04
N GLY A 81 14.35 2.40 15.69
CA GLY A 81 15.10 3.33 16.55
C GLY A 81 16.60 3.04 16.70
N GLU A 82 17.24 3.79 17.60
CA GLU A 82 18.63 3.65 18.01
C GLU A 82 18.77 2.38 18.88
N GLN A 83 19.20 1.28 18.26
CA GLN A 83 19.54 0.03 18.97
C GLN A 83 20.98 -0.37 18.69
N ASN A 84 21.57 -1.19 19.57
CA ASN A 84 22.89 -1.78 19.36
C ASN A 84 22.79 -2.99 18.41
N PHE A 85 22.66 -2.72 17.12
CA PHE A 85 22.58 -3.79 16.11
C PHE A 85 23.95 -4.47 15.95
N LEU A 86 23.98 -5.79 16.10
CA LEU A 86 25.14 -6.61 15.71
C LEU A 86 25.17 -6.82 14.18
N MET A 87 23.99 -6.89 13.55
CA MET A 87 23.83 -6.99 12.10
C MET A 87 22.50 -6.35 11.67
N ARG A 88 22.48 -5.73 10.50
CA ARG A 88 21.33 -4.97 10.00
C ARG A 88 21.14 -5.16 8.49
N GLU A 89 20.36 -6.16 8.11
CA GLU A 89 20.08 -6.48 6.70
C GLU A 89 18.67 -6.07 6.26
N ARG A 90 17.73 -6.00 7.21
CA ARG A 90 16.33 -5.64 6.93
C ARG A 90 16.26 -4.23 6.33
N PRO A 91 15.64 -4.06 5.16
CA PRO A 91 15.42 -2.75 4.57
C PRO A 91 14.55 -1.86 5.47
N ARG A 92 14.78 -0.54 5.47
CA ARG A 92 14.10 0.46 6.31
C ARG A 92 13.98 1.78 5.55
N GLY A 93 13.08 2.65 6.00
CA GLY A 93 12.88 3.97 5.42
C GLY A 93 11.69 4.04 4.48
N HIS A 94 11.59 5.14 3.76
CA HIS A 94 10.48 5.39 2.84
C HIS A 94 10.54 4.43 1.65
N PHE A 95 9.37 4.05 1.20
CA PHE A 95 9.19 3.20 0.03
C PHE A 95 8.16 3.80 -0.91
N GLN A 96 8.35 3.55 -2.19
CA GLN A 96 7.37 3.85 -3.22
C GLN A 96 7.46 2.80 -4.31
N ARG A 97 6.31 2.35 -4.82
CA ARG A 97 6.26 1.53 -6.02
C ARG A 97 5.05 1.87 -6.85
N SER A 98 5.29 2.00 -8.16
CA SER A 98 4.25 2.28 -9.14
C SER A 98 4.12 1.10 -10.11
N VAL A 99 2.90 0.63 -10.33
CA VAL A 99 2.56 -0.46 -11.27
C VAL A 99 1.54 0.07 -12.28
N GLU A 100 1.88 -0.02 -13.56
CA GLU A 100 0.93 0.30 -14.64
C GLU A 100 0.00 -0.88 -14.88
N LEU A 101 -1.31 -0.66 -14.74
CA LEU A 101 -2.33 -1.66 -14.97
C LEU A 101 -2.59 -1.84 -16.48
N PRO A 102 -2.91 -3.05 -16.96
CA PRO A 102 -3.14 -3.27 -18.39
C PRO A 102 -4.40 -2.58 -18.93
N SER A 103 -5.40 -2.35 -18.08
CA SER A 103 -6.64 -1.63 -18.43
C SER A 103 -7.12 -0.77 -17.26
N ASP A 104 -8.14 0.04 -17.51
CA ASP A 104 -8.85 0.78 -16.46
C ASP A 104 -9.57 -0.18 -15.51
N VAL A 105 -9.81 0.29 -14.28
CA VAL A 105 -10.45 -0.46 -13.19
C VAL A 105 -11.55 0.37 -12.53
N LEU A 106 -12.54 -0.32 -11.97
CA LEU A 106 -13.62 0.27 -11.18
C LEU A 106 -13.12 0.55 -9.76
N TYR A 107 -12.51 1.72 -9.61
CA TYR A 107 -11.86 2.15 -8.38
C TYR A 107 -12.81 2.11 -7.15
N GLU A 108 -14.05 2.56 -7.29
CA GLU A 108 -15.04 2.58 -6.19
C GLU A 108 -15.45 1.17 -5.72
N GLU A 109 -15.22 0.13 -6.54
CA GLU A 109 -15.52 -1.28 -6.22
C GLU A 109 -14.26 -2.05 -5.77
N SER A 110 -13.13 -1.36 -5.68
CA SER A 110 -11.85 -1.97 -5.33
C SER A 110 -11.73 -2.18 -3.81
N ASN A 111 -10.98 -3.20 -3.42
CA ASN A 111 -10.68 -3.46 -2.01
C ASN A 111 -9.18 -3.69 -1.76
N ALA A 112 -8.75 -3.38 -0.55
CA ALA A 112 -7.38 -3.54 -0.09
C ALA A 112 -7.35 -4.23 1.28
N GLN A 113 -6.39 -5.14 1.48
CA GLN A 113 -6.18 -5.83 2.76
C GLN A 113 -4.69 -5.91 3.05
N LEU A 114 -4.27 -5.43 4.22
CA LEU A 114 -2.92 -5.63 4.74
C LEU A 114 -2.95 -6.72 5.81
N ARG A 115 -2.35 -7.87 5.53
CA ARG A 115 -2.34 -9.01 6.45
C ARG A 115 -1.05 -9.79 6.33
N GLU A 116 -0.48 -10.16 7.47
CA GLU A 116 0.73 -11.02 7.53
C GLU A 116 1.93 -10.45 6.73
N GLY A 117 2.01 -9.13 6.62
CA GLY A 117 3.07 -8.44 5.86
C GLY A 117 2.82 -8.40 4.35
N LEU A 118 1.63 -8.77 3.87
CA LEU A 118 1.23 -8.69 2.48
C LEU A 118 0.10 -7.66 2.31
N LEU A 119 0.27 -6.75 1.36
CA LEU A 119 -0.84 -5.91 0.88
C LEU A 119 -1.46 -6.57 -0.34
N ILE A 120 -2.73 -6.94 -0.23
CA ILE A 120 -3.51 -7.58 -1.28
C ILE A 120 -4.55 -6.60 -1.77
N LEU A 121 -4.52 -6.28 -3.07
CA LEU A 121 -5.50 -5.42 -3.73
C LEU A 121 -6.33 -6.26 -4.71
N HIS A 122 -7.64 -6.06 -4.69
CA HIS A 122 -8.54 -6.55 -5.73
C HIS A 122 -9.14 -5.35 -6.45
N LEU A 123 -8.83 -5.24 -7.74
CA LEU A 123 -9.23 -4.12 -8.60
C LEU A 123 -10.11 -4.65 -9.74
N PRO A 124 -11.45 -4.56 -9.63
CA PRO A 124 -12.34 -4.98 -10.71
C PRO A 124 -12.06 -4.20 -12.00
N LYS A 125 -12.09 -4.87 -13.15
CA LYS A 125 -11.86 -4.22 -14.45
C LYS A 125 -13.07 -3.37 -14.85
N ALA A 126 -12.83 -2.27 -15.55
CA ALA A 126 -13.87 -1.40 -16.11
C ALA A 126 -14.50 -1.97 -17.40
#